data_AF-L9X383-F1
#
_entry.id   AF-L9X383-F1
#
_cell.length_a   1.000
_cell.length_b   1.000
_cell.length_c   1.000
_cell.angle_alpha   90.00
_cell.angle_beta   90.00
_cell.angle_gamma   90.00
#
_symmetry.space_group_name_H-M   'P 1'
#
loop_
_entity.id
_entity.type
_entity.pdbx_description
1 polymer ?
#
loop_
_entity_poly.entity_id
_entity_poly.type
_entity_poly.pdbx_seq_one_letter_code
_entity_poly.pdbx_strand_id
1 'polypeptide(L)'
;MMPHAHGPNQPDENRSEITPTELFVAFSHARRQKTIAYLAQKAAAISLGDLAEYIAIKEENPSYEWYERILTDLAHHHLPLLQEMNLVDYDRESESVQLAVERSVVTPYLDLAGYAGV
;
A
#
# COMPACT_ATOMS: atom_id res chain seq x y z
N MET A 1 -14.84 -51.64 0.43
CA MET A 1 -13.67 -50.89 0.93
C MET A 1 -13.50 -49.67 0.04
N MET A 2 -13.60 -48.47 0.60
CA MET A 2 -13.30 -47.21 -0.09
C MET A 2 -11.81 -46.93 -0.04
N PRO A 3 -11.25 -46.23 -1.04
CA PRO A 3 -10.19 -45.25 -0.82
C PRO A 3 -10.69 -43.84 -1.12
N HIS A 4 -10.13 -42.88 -0.39
CA HIS A 4 -10.50 -41.47 -0.37
C HIS A 4 -10.05 -40.67 -1.61
N ALA A 5 -10.73 -39.54 -1.78
CA ALA A 5 -10.62 -38.50 -2.79
C ALA A 5 -9.29 -37.72 -2.82
N HIS A 6 -9.00 -37.08 -3.97
CA HIS A 6 -8.69 -35.65 -4.00
C HIS A 6 -8.91 -35.10 -5.42
N GLY A 7 -9.78 -34.10 -5.56
CA GLY A 7 -10.05 -33.42 -6.83
C GLY A 7 -8.96 -32.40 -7.17
N PRO A 8 -8.67 -32.12 -8.45
CA PRO A 8 -7.73 -31.08 -8.82
C PRO A 8 -8.49 -29.76 -8.99
N ASN A 9 -8.75 -29.06 -7.89
CA ASN A 9 -9.13 -27.65 -7.88
C ASN A 9 -9.06 -27.16 -6.43
N GLN A 10 -7.84 -26.95 -5.94
CA GLN A 10 -7.62 -26.04 -4.82
C GLN A 10 -7.38 -24.66 -5.46
N PRO A 11 -8.35 -23.73 -5.46
CA PRO A 11 -8.02 -22.33 -5.67
C PRO A 11 -7.06 -21.92 -4.56
N ASP A 12 -6.00 -21.20 -4.92
CA ASP A 12 -5.01 -20.61 -4.00
C ASP A 12 -5.63 -20.23 -2.65
N GLU A 13 -5.32 -21.00 -1.61
CA GLU A 13 -5.73 -20.70 -0.25
C GLU A 13 -5.02 -19.40 0.18
N ASN A 14 -5.81 -18.33 0.25
CA ASN A 14 -5.71 -17.28 1.26
C ASN A 14 -4.84 -16.03 0.95
N ARG A 15 -4.99 -15.42 -0.23
CA ARG A 15 -4.86 -13.95 -0.29
C ARG A 15 -6.16 -13.38 0.28
N SER A 16 -6.20 -13.11 1.58
CA SER A 16 -7.36 -12.55 2.27
C SER A 16 -7.94 -11.40 1.44
N GLU A 17 -9.19 -11.54 1.01
CA GLU A 17 -9.89 -10.52 0.24
C GLU A 17 -9.96 -9.25 1.09
N ILE A 18 -9.40 -8.14 0.59
CA ILE A 18 -9.34 -6.89 1.34
C ILE A 18 -10.77 -6.39 1.54
N THR A 19 -11.17 -6.26 2.80
CA THR A 19 -12.53 -5.87 3.14
C THR A 19 -12.78 -4.38 2.89
N PRO A 20 -14.04 -3.96 2.66
CA PRO A 20 -14.38 -2.54 2.55
C PRO A 20 -13.98 -1.72 3.78
N THR A 21 -14.01 -2.32 4.97
CA THR A 21 -13.60 -1.68 6.23
C THR A 21 -12.10 -1.41 6.24
N GLU A 22 -11.29 -2.37 5.80
CA GLU A 22 -9.83 -2.20 5.67
C GLU A 22 -9.52 -1.12 4.63
N LEU A 23 -10.19 -1.12 3.48
CA LEU A 23 -10.05 -0.06 2.48
C LEU A 23 -10.44 1.31 3.06
N PHE A 24 -11.51 1.40 3.85
CA PHE A 24 -11.84 2.65 4.54
C PHE A 24 -10.74 3.09 5.53
N VAL A 25 -10.22 2.17 6.35
CA VAL A 25 -9.12 2.47 7.28
C VAL A 25 -7.88 2.93 6.51
N ALA A 26 -7.48 2.21 5.46
CA ALA A 26 -6.35 2.57 4.60
C ALA A 26 -6.51 3.98 4.04
N PHE A 27 -7.68 4.33 3.52
CA PHE A 27 -7.94 5.62 2.89
C PHE A 27 -8.34 6.75 3.86
N SER A 28 -8.50 6.49 5.16
CA SER A 28 -8.90 7.51 6.16
C SER A 28 -7.81 8.53 6.53
N HIS A 29 -6.58 8.39 6.02
CA HIS A 29 -5.47 9.32 6.33
C HIS A 29 -4.77 9.79 5.06
N ALA A 30 -4.53 11.09 4.96
CA ALA A 30 -3.98 11.72 3.76
C ALA A 30 -2.65 11.12 3.31
N ARG A 31 -1.73 10.78 4.24
CA ARG A 31 -0.46 10.15 3.87
C ARG A 31 -0.60 8.76 3.29
N ARG A 32 -1.52 7.93 3.80
CA ARG A 32 -1.79 6.60 3.23
C ARG A 32 -2.39 6.71 1.83
N GLN A 33 -3.30 7.67 1.62
CA GLN A 33 -3.82 7.97 0.29
C GLN A 33 -2.69 8.36 -0.67
N LYS A 34 -1.80 9.30 -0.28
CA LYS A 34 -0.63 9.70 -1.09
C LYS A 34 0.30 8.53 -1.39
N THR A 35 0.55 7.66 -0.40
CA THR A 35 1.36 6.46 -0.57
C THR A 35 0.75 5.53 -1.62
N ILE A 36 -0.52 5.14 -1.45
CA ILE A 36 -1.19 4.24 -2.38
C ILE A 36 -1.27 4.86 -3.79
N ALA A 37 -1.59 6.16 -3.87
CA ALA A 37 -1.64 6.89 -5.13
C ALA A 37 -0.28 6.90 -5.85
N TYR A 38 0.81 7.08 -5.10
CA TYR A 38 2.16 7.10 -5.67
C TYR A 38 2.59 5.72 -6.13
N LEU A 39 2.37 4.68 -5.32
CA LEU A 39 2.72 3.30 -5.64
C LEU A 39 1.91 2.76 -6.82
N ALA A 40 0.63 3.14 -6.95
CA ALA A 40 -0.21 2.75 -8.08
C ALA A 40 0.34 3.20 -9.45
N GLN A 41 1.19 4.22 -9.49
CA GLN A 41 1.84 4.71 -10.71
C GLN A 41 3.18 4.03 -11.01
N LYS A 42 3.67 3.16 -10.11
CA LYS A 42 4.99 2.53 -10.24
C LYS A 42 4.84 1.10 -10.72
N ALA A 43 5.68 0.72 -11.69
CA ALA A 43 5.74 -0.65 -12.20
C ALA A 43 6.63 -1.58 -11.35
N ALA A 44 7.38 -1.03 -10.39
CA ALA A 44 8.31 -1.75 -9.54
C ALA A 44 8.41 -1.09 -8.16
N ALA A 45 9.02 -1.80 -7.21
CA ALA A 45 9.34 -1.26 -5.90
C ALA A 45 10.17 0.02 -5.98
N ILE A 46 9.90 0.93 -5.06
CA ILE A 46 10.63 2.19 -4.87
C ILE A 46 11.27 2.20 -3.49
N SER A 47 12.22 3.10 -3.27
CA SER A 47 12.79 3.29 -1.94
C SER A 47 11.78 3.99 -1.02
N LEU A 48 11.86 3.71 0.28
CA LEU A 48 11.12 4.40 1.33
C LEU A 48 11.46 5.90 1.35
N GLY A 49 12.71 6.24 1.09
CA GLY A 49 13.18 7.62 0.98
C GLY A 49 12.48 8.37 -0.16
N ASP A 50 12.41 7.80 -1.37
CA ASP A 50 11.74 8.41 -2.52
C ASP A 50 10.25 8.66 -2.22
N LEU A 51 9.61 7.73 -1.50
CA LEU A 51 8.23 7.89 -1.05
C LEU A 51 8.09 9.03 -0.04
N ALA A 52 8.99 9.12 0.95
CA ALA A 52 8.97 10.19 1.95
C ALA A 52 9.21 11.58 1.33
N GLU A 53 10.16 11.68 0.40
CA GLU A 53 10.44 12.91 -0.36
C GLU A 53 9.22 13.34 -1.18
N TYR A 54 8.60 12.41 -1.91
CA TYR A 54 7.38 12.68 -2.65
C TYR A 54 6.27 13.25 -1.75
N ILE A 55 6.06 12.65 -0.57
CA ILE A 55 5.03 13.12 0.37
C ILE A 55 5.39 14.50 0.93
N ALA A 56 6.67 14.77 1.23
CA ALA A 56 7.12 16.07 1.71
C ALA A 56 6.83 17.18 0.69
N ILE A 57 7.09 16.91 -0.59
CA ILE A 57 6.76 17.81 -1.70
C ILE A 57 5.25 18.01 -1.81
N LYS A 58 4.45 16.93 -1.69
CA LYS A 58 2.97 17.01 -1.73
C LYS A 58 2.33 17.66 -0.51
N GLU A 59 3.06 17.77 0.60
CA GLU A 59 2.66 18.54 1.78
C GLU A 59 3.18 19.97 1.75
N GLU A 60 3.74 20.41 0.61
CA GLU A 60 4.27 21.77 0.40
C GLU A 60 5.36 22.15 1.43
N ASN A 61 6.05 21.15 1.98
CA ASN A 61 7.12 21.33 2.97
C ASN A 61 8.31 20.39 2.67
N PRO A 62 9.15 20.71 1.68
CA PRO A 62 10.29 19.88 1.29
C PRO A 62 11.53 20.13 2.16
N SER A 63 11.36 20.36 3.46
CA SER A 63 12.48 20.50 4.40
C SER A 63 12.99 19.13 4.85
N TYR A 64 14.29 19.04 5.15
CA TYR A 64 14.91 17.80 5.63
C TYR A 64 14.27 17.30 6.93
N GLU A 65 13.98 18.19 7.87
CA GLU A 65 13.30 17.83 9.13
C GLU A 65 11.90 17.23 8.90
N TRP A 66 11.15 17.79 7.94
CA TRP A 66 9.82 17.28 7.61
C TRP A 66 9.90 15.93 6.88
N TYR A 67 10.86 15.78 5.98
CA TYR A 67 11.19 14.53 5.32
C TYR A 67 11.51 13.43 6.33
N GLU A 68 12.40 13.65 7.30
CA GLU A 68 12.77 12.66 8.32
C GLU A 68 11.58 12.24 9.18
N ARG A 69 10.70 13.20 9.50
CA ARG A 69 9.45 12.93 10.21
C ARG A 69 8.53 12.04 9.39
N ILE A 70 8.34 12.34 8.11
CA ILE A 70 7.52 11.52 7.20
C ILE A 70 8.10 10.11 7.08
N LEU A 71 9.42 10.00 6.86
CA LEU A 71 10.12 8.72 6.74
C LEU A 71 9.86 7.83 7.96
N THR A 72 10.02 8.41 9.16
CA THR A 72 9.77 7.73 10.44
C THR A 72 8.30 7.32 10.57
N ASP A 73 7.35 8.22 10.27
CA ASP A 73 5.92 7.95 10.33
C ASP A 73 5.50 6.84 9.33
N LEU A 74 6.10 6.83 8.13
CA LEU A 74 5.86 5.79 7.13
C LEU A 74 6.35 4.44 7.62
N ALA A 75 7.61 4.37 8.08
CA ALA A 75 8.26 3.13 8.50
C ALA A 75 7.57 2.45 9.68
N HIS A 76 7.05 3.24 10.63
CA HIS A 76 6.55 2.72 11.91
C HIS A 76 5.02 2.68 12.02
N HIS A 77 4.29 3.45 11.22
CA HIS A 77 2.84 3.55 11.35
C HIS A 77 2.10 3.26 10.05
N HIS A 78 2.43 3.97 8.97
CA HIS A 78 1.61 3.91 7.77
C HIS A 78 1.84 2.64 6.95
N LEU A 79 3.10 2.27 6.68
CA LEU A 79 3.41 1.09 5.88
C LEU A 79 3.08 -0.23 6.61
N PRO A 80 3.40 -0.41 7.91
CA PRO A 80 2.99 -1.60 8.63
C PRO A 80 1.48 -1.83 8.58
N LEU A 81 0.69 -0.78 8.81
CA LEU A 81 -0.78 -0.87 8.78
C LEU A 81 -1.31 -1.22 7.37
N LEU A 82 -0.75 -0.62 6.31
CA LEU A 82 -1.13 -0.96 4.93
C LEU A 82 -0.73 -2.40 4.55
N GLN A 83 0.40 -2.88 5.08
CA GLN A 83 0.88 -4.25 4.86
C GLN A 83 0.01 -5.28 5.59
N GLU A 84 -0.45 -4.98 6.81
CA GLU A 84 -1.41 -5.83 7.54
C GLU A 84 -2.69 -6.07 6.71
N MET A 85 -3.09 -5.09 5.90
CA MET A 85 -4.24 -5.16 4.99
C MET A 85 -3.89 -5.71 3.60
N ASN A 86 -2.66 -6.17 3.37
CA ASN A 86 -2.15 -6.65 2.08
C ASN A 86 -2.24 -5.62 0.92
N LEU A 87 -2.26 -4.31 1.22
CA LEU A 87 -2.30 -3.26 0.20
C LEU A 87 -0.92 -2.92 -0.35
N VAL A 88 0.11 -3.03 0.48
CA VAL A 88 1.50 -2.79 0.11
C VAL A 88 2.37 -3.94 0.60
N ASP A 89 3.49 -4.13 -0.09
CA ASP A 89 4.59 -4.98 0.33
C ASP A 89 5.73 -4.05 0.73
N TYR A 90 6.08 -4.06 2.01
CA TYR A 90 7.09 -3.20 2.62
C TYR A 90 8.19 -4.05 3.25
N ASP A 91 9.35 -4.05 2.60
CA ASP A 91 10.56 -4.66 3.11
C ASP A 91 11.34 -3.64 3.94
N ARG A 92 11.40 -3.90 5.25
CA ARG A 92 12.10 -3.05 6.22
C ARG A 92 13.63 -3.21 6.16
N GLU A 93 14.14 -4.34 5.69
CA GLU A 93 15.58 -4.57 5.58
C GLU A 93 16.15 -3.83 4.36
N SER A 94 15.45 -3.89 3.22
CA SER A 94 15.86 -3.18 2.01
C SER A 94 15.30 -1.76 1.89
N GLU A 95 14.46 -1.33 2.85
CA GLU A 95 13.71 -0.07 2.83
C GLU A 95 13.00 0.16 1.49
N SER A 96 12.37 -0.90 0.96
CA SER A 96 11.68 -0.87 -0.32
C SER A 96 10.19 -1.12 -0.16
N VAL A 97 9.40 -0.49 -1.02
CA VAL A 97 7.94 -0.57 -0.95
C VAL A 97 7.32 -0.62 -2.35
N GLN A 98 6.31 -1.48 -2.50
CA GLN A 98 5.50 -1.61 -3.71
C GLN A 98 4.03 -1.84 -3.40
N LEU A 99 3.16 -1.64 -4.40
CA LEU A 99 1.75 -2.00 -4.29
C LEU A 99 1.62 -3.54 -4.35
N ALA A 100 0.91 -4.14 -3.40
CA ALA A 100 0.74 -5.60 -3.33
C ALA A 100 -0.53 -6.10 -4.04
N VAL A 101 -1.38 -5.16 -4.47
CA VAL A 101 -2.63 -5.42 -5.21
C VAL A 101 -2.57 -4.87 -6.62
N GLU A 102 -3.45 -5.39 -7.48
CA GLU A 102 -3.72 -4.77 -8.78
C GLU A 102 -4.20 -3.33 -8.58
N ARG A 103 -3.70 -2.42 -9.42
CA ARG A 103 -4.09 -1.00 -9.39
C ARG A 103 -5.61 -0.82 -9.42
N SER A 104 -6.33 -1.65 -10.17
CA SER A 104 -7.78 -1.60 -10.29
C SER A 104 -8.55 -1.79 -8.97
N VAL A 105 -7.94 -2.41 -7.96
CA VAL A 105 -8.53 -2.59 -6.63
C VAL A 105 -8.61 -1.25 -5.89
N VAL A 106 -7.57 -0.41 -6.02
CA VAL A 106 -7.45 0.86 -5.29
C VAL A 106 -7.95 2.06 -6.09
N THR A 107 -8.01 1.98 -7.43
CA THR A 107 -8.46 3.09 -8.30
C THR A 107 -9.80 3.71 -7.88
N PRO A 108 -10.88 2.94 -7.61
CA PRO A 108 -12.16 3.56 -7.23
C PRO A 108 -12.07 4.40 -5.96
N TYR A 109 -11.22 4.00 -5.02
CA TYR A 109 -11.01 4.70 -3.75
C TYR A 109 -10.07 5.90 -3.90
N LEU A 110 -9.09 5.81 -4.81
CA LEU A 110 -8.23 6.93 -5.19
C LEU A 110 -9.04 8.03 -5.86
N ASP A 111 -9.94 7.67 -6.78
CA ASP A 111 -10.85 8.62 -7.43
C ASP A 111 -11.73 9.35 -6.39
N LEU A 112 -12.32 8.60 -5.44
CA LEU A 112 -13.09 9.18 -4.34
C LEU A 112 -12.27 10.10 -3.42
N ALA A 113 -10.99 9.81 -3.24
CA ALA A 113 -10.06 10.62 -2.45
C ALA A 113 -9.48 11.82 -3.22
N GLY A 114 -9.91 12.05 -4.48
CA GLY A 114 -9.45 13.18 -5.31
C GLY A 114 -8.17 12.92 -6.10
N TYR A 115 -7.71 11.67 -6.17
CA TYR A 115 -6.58 11.23 -7.00
C TYR A 115 -7.07 10.65 -8.33
N ALA A 116 -7.95 11.35 -9.03
CA ALA A 116 -8.47 10.86 -10.30
C ALA A 116 -7.36 10.72 -11.35
N GLY A 117 -7.28 9.57 -12.01
CA GLY A 117 -6.38 9.34 -13.15
C GLY A 117 -4.93 8.97 -12.83
N VAL A 118 -4.59 8.68 -11.57
CA VAL A 118 -3.32 7.99 -11.23
C VAL A 118 -3.37 6.51 -11.50
#